data_AF-A0AA40DHF3-F1
#
_entry.id   AF-A0AA40DHF3-F1
#
_cell.length_a   1.000
_cell.length_b   1.000
_cell.length_c   1.000
_cell.angle_alpha   90.00
_cell.angle_beta   90.00
_cell.angle_gamma   90.00
#
_symmetry.space_group_name_H-M   'P 1'
#
loop_
_entity.id
_entity.type
_entity.pdbx_description
1 polymer ?
#
loop_
_entity_poly.entity_id
_entity_poly.type
_entity_poly.pdbx_seq_one_letter_code
_entity_poly.pdbx_strand_id
1 'polypeptide(L)'
;MSTPCLRAPFRLAVRPVNRTLSLSSSLSPPSCLFITPSSTSPSSSCPRLQQQTRPASSNNRWKQRQSSDVFARAAKVKGLKSRAAFKLLELDEKYSLFQRNKHQIVVDLGYAPGSWSQIALDRTSPNGTVIGIDLLPAQPPRGVSAIQGNFLNRKVQEMCKSFVVEADKKRRERRRLGGEGEEGEDEVVERRSYIDLERRAVAEEEELEKEGEEKRENLRLVDVSHQT
;
A
#
# COMPACT_ATOMS: atom_id res chain seq x y z
N MET A 1 9.53 18.72 -50.10
CA MET A 1 9.46 17.27 -50.41
C MET A 1 10.28 16.59 -49.32
N SER A 2 9.78 15.82 -48.36
CA SER A 2 8.60 14.96 -48.29
C SER A 2 8.05 14.89 -46.85
N THR A 3 6.80 14.48 -46.75
CA THR A 3 5.92 14.44 -45.56
C THR A 3 6.20 13.28 -44.60
N PRO A 4 5.66 13.34 -43.36
CA PRO A 4 5.86 12.34 -42.30
C PRO A 4 4.81 11.21 -42.34
N CYS A 5 5.22 9.99 -41.96
CA CYS A 5 4.31 8.84 -41.78
C CYS A 5 3.67 8.84 -40.39
N LEU A 6 2.36 9.06 -40.35
CA LEU A 6 1.47 8.93 -39.20
C LEU A 6 1.13 7.45 -38.96
N ARG A 7 1.26 7.01 -37.70
CA ARG A 7 0.89 5.66 -37.24
C ARG A 7 -0.57 5.65 -36.79
N ALA A 8 -1.38 4.80 -37.40
CA ALA A 8 -2.82 4.67 -37.17
C ALA A 8 -3.18 4.02 -35.81
N PRO A 9 -4.36 4.31 -35.23
CA PRO A 9 -4.83 3.68 -33.99
C PRO A 9 -5.51 2.32 -34.23
N PHE A 10 -5.18 1.37 -33.36
CA PHE A 10 -5.85 0.06 -33.23
C PHE A 10 -7.33 0.24 -32.85
N ARG A 11 -8.25 -0.14 -33.74
CA ARG A 11 -9.67 -0.34 -33.43
C ARG A 11 -9.89 -1.75 -32.89
N LEU A 12 -10.26 -1.88 -31.62
CA LEU A 12 -10.83 -3.11 -31.08
C LEU A 12 -12.30 -3.21 -31.49
N ALA A 13 -12.64 -4.25 -32.26
CA ALA A 13 -14.01 -4.60 -32.61
C ALA A 13 -14.67 -5.37 -31.45
N VAL A 14 -15.72 -4.82 -30.87
CA VAL A 14 -16.59 -5.51 -29.91
C VAL A 14 -17.71 -6.21 -30.69
N ARG A 15 -17.75 -7.55 -30.62
CA ARG A 15 -18.85 -8.36 -31.17
C ARG A 15 -20.02 -8.41 -30.15
N PRO A 16 -21.28 -8.18 -30.56
CA PRO A 16 -22.42 -8.42 -29.69
C PRO A 16 -22.79 -9.91 -29.67
N VAL A 17 -22.96 -10.48 -28.48
CA VAL A 17 -23.52 -11.82 -28.29
C VAL A 17 -25.00 -11.67 -27.96
N ASN A 18 -25.86 -11.89 -28.96
CA ASN A 18 -27.28 -12.11 -28.75
C ASN A 18 -27.48 -13.59 -28.37
N ARG A 19 -28.07 -13.85 -27.20
CA ARG A 19 -28.72 -15.12 -26.89
C ARG A 19 -30.11 -14.86 -26.35
N THR A 20 -31.07 -14.98 -27.25
CA THR A 20 -32.48 -15.26 -26.94
C THR A 20 -32.60 -16.70 -26.49
N LEU A 21 -33.26 -16.94 -25.36
CA LEU A 21 -33.91 -18.22 -25.08
C LEU A 21 -35.27 -17.96 -24.42
N SER A 22 -36.29 -18.27 -25.20
CA SER A 22 -37.67 -18.56 -24.81
C SER A 22 -37.71 -20.00 -24.27
N LEU A 23 -38.42 -20.25 -23.18
CA LEU A 23 -39.69 -21.00 -23.22
C LEU A 23 -40.26 -21.20 -21.80
N SER A 24 -41.56 -21.04 -21.76
CA SER A 24 -42.57 -21.39 -20.75
C SER A 24 -42.53 -22.82 -20.22
N SER A 25 -42.95 -23.01 -18.96
CA SER A 25 -43.77 -24.12 -18.42
C SER A 25 -44.08 -23.78 -16.95
N SER A 26 -45.25 -23.25 -16.56
CA SER A 26 -46.55 -23.93 -16.40
C SER A 26 -46.43 -25.28 -15.70
N LEU A 27 -46.76 -25.33 -14.40
CA LEU A 27 -47.40 -26.49 -13.74
C LEU A 27 -47.91 -26.07 -12.35
N SER A 28 -49.24 -25.99 -12.25
CA SER A 28 -50.02 -25.87 -11.03
C SER A 28 -50.29 -27.27 -10.44
N PRO A 29 -50.31 -27.46 -9.11
CA PRO A 29 -50.90 -28.64 -8.51
C PRO A 29 -52.42 -28.48 -8.24
N PRO A 30 -53.18 -29.58 -8.22
CA PRO A 30 -54.63 -29.59 -8.31
C PRO A 30 -55.37 -29.34 -6.99
N SER A 31 -56.57 -28.80 -7.17
CA SER A 31 -57.63 -28.59 -6.20
C SER A 31 -58.01 -29.86 -5.43
N CYS A 32 -57.93 -29.81 -4.10
CA CYS A 32 -58.67 -30.73 -3.24
C CYS A 32 -59.94 -30.01 -2.76
N LEU A 33 -61.06 -30.36 -3.37
CA LEU A 33 -62.39 -30.20 -2.76
C LEU A 33 -62.52 -31.26 -1.65
N PHE A 34 -63.08 -30.91 -0.50
CA PHE A 34 -64.28 -31.56 0.06
C PHE A 34 -64.53 -31.17 1.54
N ILE A 35 -65.81 -30.84 1.77
CA ILE A 35 -66.62 -31.02 2.98
C ILE A 35 -66.49 -29.98 4.11
N THR A 36 -67.56 -29.19 4.22
CA THR A 36 -68.02 -28.48 5.41
C THR A 36 -68.61 -29.45 6.42
N PRO A 37 -68.53 -29.13 7.73
CA PRO A 37 -69.78 -29.05 8.46
C PRO A 37 -69.90 -27.76 9.28
N SER A 38 -71.10 -27.22 9.26
CA SER A 38 -71.62 -26.16 10.12
C SER A 38 -71.96 -26.71 11.52
N SER A 39 -71.47 -26.08 12.59
CA SER A 39 -72.29 -25.75 13.78
C SER A 39 -71.50 -24.93 14.82
N THR A 40 -71.92 -23.67 14.99
CA THR A 40 -72.12 -22.96 16.26
C THR A 40 -71.27 -23.30 17.49
N SER A 41 -70.42 -22.33 17.89
CA SER A 41 -70.31 -21.78 19.27
C SER A 41 -69.35 -20.57 19.29
N PRO A 42 -69.72 -19.40 19.85
CA PRO A 42 -68.82 -18.26 19.98
C PRO A 42 -68.09 -18.34 21.32
N SER A 43 -66.95 -19.01 21.37
CA SER A 43 -66.02 -18.89 22.51
C SER A 43 -64.98 -17.81 22.22
N SER A 44 -64.95 -16.81 23.09
CA SER A 44 -63.99 -15.70 23.18
C SER A 44 -62.58 -16.08 22.72
N SER A 45 -62.29 -15.79 21.46
CA SER A 45 -60.97 -15.93 20.88
C SER A 45 -60.40 -14.52 20.77
N CYS A 46 -59.78 -14.04 21.85
CA CYS A 46 -58.89 -12.88 21.75
C CYS A 46 -57.93 -13.15 20.57
N PRO A 47 -57.86 -12.30 19.54
CA PRO A 47 -56.91 -12.53 18.48
C PRO A 47 -55.53 -12.49 19.13
N ARG A 48 -54.87 -13.65 19.18
CA ARG A 48 -53.44 -13.75 19.44
C ARG A 48 -52.80 -12.90 18.37
N LEU A 49 -52.41 -11.68 18.73
CA LEU A 49 -51.47 -10.87 17.99
C LEU A 49 -50.30 -11.81 17.69
N GLN A 50 -50.24 -12.32 16.46
CA GLN A 50 -49.01 -12.85 15.93
C GLN A 50 -48.06 -11.67 16.06
N GLN A 51 -47.17 -11.72 17.04
CA GLN A 51 -46.05 -10.80 17.10
C GLN A 51 -45.34 -11.01 15.78
N GLN A 52 -45.60 -10.13 14.81
CA GLN A 52 -44.81 -10.04 13.61
C GLN A 52 -43.42 -9.73 14.12
N THR A 53 -42.55 -10.73 14.10
CA THR A 53 -41.14 -10.55 14.39
C THR A 53 -40.63 -9.57 13.35
N ARG A 54 -40.53 -8.30 13.74
CA ARG A 54 -39.97 -7.26 12.87
C ARG A 54 -38.59 -7.75 12.48
N PRO A 55 -38.32 -8.05 11.19
CA PRO A 55 -36.98 -8.47 10.82
C PRO A 55 -36.02 -7.36 11.23
N ALA A 56 -34.93 -7.72 11.89
CA ALA A 56 -33.80 -6.85 12.22
C ALA A 56 -33.10 -6.40 10.91
N SER A 57 -33.85 -5.65 10.09
CA SER A 57 -33.62 -5.37 8.68
C SER A 57 -32.73 -4.15 8.46
N SER A 58 -32.48 -3.37 9.52
CA SER A 58 -31.55 -2.23 9.47
C SER A 58 -30.14 -2.70 9.08
N ASN A 59 -29.70 -3.86 9.59
CA ASN A 59 -28.34 -4.37 9.39
C ASN A 59 -28.06 -4.85 7.95
N ASN A 60 -29.06 -5.45 7.30
CA ASN A 60 -28.90 -5.91 5.91
C ASN A 60 -29.03 -4.77 4.89
N ARG A 61 -29.88 -3.78 5.18
CA ARG A 61 -30.12 -2.66 4.27
C ARG A 61 -28.89 -1.74 4.17
N TRP A 62 -28.10 -1.54 5.22
CA TRP A 62 -26.86 -0.75 5.12
C TRP A 62 -25.76 -1.48 4.36
N LYS A 63 -25.63 -2.81 4.53
CA LYS A 63 -24.66 -3.64 3.79
C LYS A 63 -24.95 -3.60 2.30
N GLN A 64 -26.22 -3.75 1.93
CA GLN A 64 -26.66 -3.65 0.53
C GLN A 64 -26.36 -2.28 -0.08
N ARG A 65 -26.64 -1.18 0.64
CA ARG A 65 -26.31 0.18 0.17
C ARG A 65 -24.80 0.37 -0.04
N GLN A 66 -23.98 -0.07 0.92
CA GLN A 66 -22.51 0.00 0.80
C GLN A 66 -21.99 -0.85 -0.35
N SER A 67 -22.55 -2.05 -0.54
CA SER A 67 -22.20 -2.93 -1.66
C SER A 67 -22.58 -2.34 -3.02
N SER A 68 -23.66 -1.56 -3.10
CA SER A 68 -24.10 -0.90 -4.33
C SER A 68 -23.39 0.43 -4.63
N ASP A 69 -22.53 0.92 -3.73
CA ASP A 69 -21.90 2.23 -3.88
C ASP A 69 -20.98 2.26 -5.12
N VAL A 70 -21.29 3.18 -6.03
CA VAL A 70 -20.54 3.41 -7.28
C VAL A 70 -19.09 3.81 -6.96
N PHE A 71 -18.86 4.64 -5.95
CA PHE A 71 -17.52 5.10 -5.58
C PHE A 71 -16.71 4.00 -4.90
N ALA A 72 -17.34 3.16 -4.08
CA ALA A 72 -16.66 2.00 -3.51
C ALA A 72 -16.21 1.02 -4.61
N ARG A 73 -17.04 0.79 -5.62
CA ARG A 73 -16.67 -0.02 -6.80
C ARG A 73 -15.56 0.63 -7.61
N ALA A 74 -15.67 1.93 -7.89
CA ALA A 74 -14.65 2.68 -8.63
C ALA A 74 -13.29 2.69 -7.91
N ALA A 75 -13.28 2.80 -6.57
CA ALA A 75 -12.06 2.73 -5.77
C ALA A 75 -11.36 1.38 -5.94
N LYS A 76 -12.12 0.27 -5.86
CA LYS A 76 -11.59 -1.07 -6.09
C LYS A 76 -11.00 -1.24 -7.49
N VAL A 77 -11.70 -0.76 -8.52
CA VAL A 77 -11.21 -0.80 -9.91
C VAL A 77 -9.92 -0.01 -10.08
N LYS A 78 -9.80 1.14 -9.40
CA LYS A 78 -8.59 1.99 -9.43
C LYS A 78 -7.49 1.55 -8.44
N GLY A 79 -7.67 0.45 -7.71
CA GLY A 79 -6.69 0.00 -6.70
C GLY A 79 -6.55 0.94 -5.48
N LEU A 80 -7.51 1.83 -5.26
CA LEU A 80 -7.53 2.75 -4.12
C LEU A 80 -8.06 2.04 -2.88
N LYS A 81 -7.44 2.30 -1.73
CA LYS A 81 -7.82 1.62 -0.47
C LYS A 81 -9.23 1.93 0.03
N SER A 82 -9.82 3.06 -0.36
CA SER A 82 -11.17 3.47 0.04
C SER A 82 -11.74 4.50 -0.94
N ARG A 83 -13.08 4.60 -0.97
CA ARG A 83 -13.82 5.63 -1.70
C ARG A 83 -13.48 7.07 -1.25
N ALA A 84 -12.92 7.23 -0.05
CA ALA A 84 -12.53 8.54 0.47
C ALA A 84 -11.48 9.24 -0.38
N ALA A 85 -10.66 8.49 -1.14
CA ALA A 85 -9.68 9.05 -2.07
C ALA A 85 -10.31 10.01 -3.10
N PHE A 86 -11.53 9.74 -3.57
CA PHE A 86 -12.21 10.62 -4.53
C PHE A 86 -12.48 12.00 -3.96
N LYS A 87 -12.79 12.10 -2.67
CA LYS A 87 -13.00 13.39 -2.02
C LYS A 87 -11.73 14.24 -2.02
N LEU A 88 -10.57 13.63 -1.76
CA LEU A 88 -9.31 14.36 -1.78
C LEU A 88 -8.93 14.79 -3.20
N LEU A 89 -9.22 13.96 -4.20
CA LEU A 89 -9.03 14.32 -5.61
C LEU A 89 -9.92 15.51 -6.00
N GLU A 90 -11.20 15.48 -5.66
CA GLU A 90 -12.14 16.59 -5.92
C GLU A 90 -11.71 17.89 -5.21
N LEU A 91 -11.22 17.78 -3.97
CA LEU A 91 -10.69 18.92 -3.22
C LEU A 91 -9.41 19.49 -3.85
N ASP A 92 -8.49 18.63 -4.29
CA ASP A 92 -7.27 19.07 -4.97
C ASP A 92 -7.60 19.75 -6.31
N GLU A 93 -8.57 19.25 -7.07
CA GLU A 93 -9.03 19.89 -8.31
C GLU A 93 -9.62 21.28 -8.06
N LYS A 94 -10.37 21.46 -6.96
CA LYS A 94 -11.01 22.74 -6.65
C LYS A 94 -10.07 23.76 -6.00
N TYR A 95 -9.16 23.32 -5.14
CA TYR A 95 -8.36 24.20 -4.29
C TYR A 95 -6.85 24.14 -4.58
N SER A 96 -6.39 23.26 -5.49
CA SER A 96 -4.98 23.08 -5.81
C SER A 96 -4.11 22.89 -4.56
N LEU A 97 -4.48 21.90 -3.75
CA LEU A 97 -3.87 21.66 -2.43
C LEU A 97 -2.39 21.28 -2.56
N PHE A 98 -2.06 20.47 -3.57
CA PHE A 98 -0.70 19.96 -3.77
C PHE A 98 0.04 20.77 -4.84
N GLN A 99 1.27 21.16 -4.53
CA GLN A 99 2.15 21.92 -5.42
C GLN A 99 3.29 21.01 -5.90
N ARG A 100 3.14 20.41 -7.09
CA ARG A 100 4.07 19.40 -7.62
C ARG A 100 5.54 19.85 -7.68
N ASN A 101 5.78 21.14 -7.93
CA ASN A 101 7.12 21.69 -8.11
C ASN A 101 7.79 22.12 -6.80
N LYS A 102 7.11 21.96 -5.66
CA LYS A 102 7.63 22.32 -4.34
C LYS A 102 7.67 21.10 -3.45
N HIS A 103 8.68 21.07 -2.59
CA HIS A 103 8.74 20.08 -1.54
C HIS A 103 7.62 20.36 -0.52
N GLN A 104 6.77 19.37 -0.30
CA GLN A 104 5.71 19.40 0.69
C GLN A 104 5.80 18.16 1.58
N ILE A 105 5.63 18.37 2.89
CA ILE A 105 5.49 17.29 3.86
C ILE A 105 4.02 17.25 4.25
N VAL A 106 3.38 16.11 4.02
CA VAL A 106 1.95 15.91 4.27
C VAL A 106 1.78 15.03 5.50
N VAL A 107 0.98 15.48 6.45
CA VAL A 107 0.60 14.71 7.64
C VAL A 107 -0.87 14.32 7.52
N ASP A 108 -1.15 13.02 7.47
CA ASP A 108 -2.49 12.45 7.36
C ASP A 108 -2.97 11.95 8.73
N LEU A 109 -3.91 12.67 9.34
CA LEU A 109 -4.49 12.33 10.64
C LEU A 109 -5.75 11.48 10.44
N GLY A 110 -5.79 10.29 11.05
CA GLY A 110 -6.82 9.29 10.74
C GLY A 110 -6.46 8.52 9.48
N TYR A 111 -5.20 8.11 9.40
CA TYR A 111 -4.61 7.50 8.22
C TYR A 111 -5.32 6.21 7.78
N ALA A 112 -5.72 5.31 8.67
CA ALA A 112 -6.21 3.98 8.30
C ALA A 112 -7.53 4.06 7.51
N PRO A 113 -7.63 3.43 6.32
CA PRO A 113 -6.71 2.43 5.73
C PRO A 113 -5.53 2.99 4.91
N GLY A 114 -5.55 4.28 4.56
CA GLY A 114 -4.45 4.99 3.90
C GLY A 114 -4.78 5.58 2.53
N SER A 115 -6.06 5.73 2.18
CA SER A 115 -6.47 6.15 0.83
C SER A 115 -6.13 7.61 0.52
N TRP A 116 -6.08 8.49 1.52
CA TRP A 116 -5.71 9.89 1.33
C TRP A 116 -4.20 10.02 1.14
N SER A 117 -3.42 9.37 2.01
CA SER A 117 -1.97 9.26 1.85
C SER A 117 -1.51 8.68 0.51
N GLN A 118 -2.24 7.73 -0.07
CA GLN A 118 -1.95 7.24 -1.44
C GLN A 118 -2.01 8.38 -2.46
N ILE A 119 -3.12 9.13 -2.48
CA ILE A 119 -3.29 10.26 -3.40
C ILE A 119 -2.30 11.38 -3.09
N ALA A 120 -2.04 11.67 -1.81
CA ALA A 120 -1.08 12.68 -1.40
C ALA A 120 0.34 12.33 -1.89
N LEU A 121 0.74 11.07 -1.80
CA LEU A 121 2.04 10.61 -2.33
C LEU A 121 2.08 10.80 -3.85
N ASP A 122 1.07 10.33 -4.57
CA ASP A 122 1.00 10.46 -6.04
C ASP A 122 1.07 11.93 -6.49
N ARG A 123 0.46 12.84 -5.73
CA ARG A 123 0.39 14.28 -6.05
C ARG A 123 1.65 15.06 -5.63
N THR A 124 2.42 14.56 -4.67
CA THR A 124 3.62 15.24 -4.15
C THR A 124 4.93 14.60 -4.62
N SER A 125 4.89 13.38 -5.17
CA SER A 125 6.03 12.70 -5.80
C SER A 125 6.65 13.54 -6.94
N PRO A 126 7.99 13.50 -7.16
CA PRO A 126 9.00 12.67 -6.47
C PRO A 126 9.55 13.29 -5.18
N ASN A 127 9.26 14.56 -4.93
CA ASN A 127 9.93 15.32 -3.88
C ASN A 127 9.17 15.31 -2.55
N GLY A 128 7.91 14.88 -2.53
CA GLY A 128 7.04 14.89 -1.36
C GLY A 128 7.44 13.88 -0.30
N THR A 129 7.00 14.13 0.93
CA THR A 129 7.07 13.15 2.02
C THR A 129 5.71 13.07 2.70
N VAL A 130 5.21 11.86 2.91
CA VAL A 130 3.89 11.64 3.50
C VAL A 130 4.03 10.79 4.76
N ILE A 131 3.41 11.26 5.85
CA ILE A 131 3.33 10.54 7.11
C ILE A 131 1.89 10.43 7.59
N GLY A 132 1.44 9.20 7.87
CA GLY A 132 0.14 8.91 8.43
C GLY A 132 0.18 8.67 9.93
N ILE A 133 -0.84 9.10 10.66
CA ILE A 133 -1.03 8.81 12.09
C ILE A 133 -2.42 8.22 12.30
N ASP A 134 -2.50 7.05 12.92
CA ASP A 134 -3.77 6.41 13.27
C ASP A 134 -3.66 5.57 14.54
N LEU A 135 -4.79 5.35 15.22
CA LEU A 135 -4.91 4.38 16.31
C LEU A 135 -4.84 2.93 15.81
N LEU A 136 -5.46 2.69 14.66
CA LEU A 136 -5.56 1.37 14.04
C LEU A 136 -4.27 1.04 13.28
N PRO A 137 -3.77 -0.20 13.42
CA PRO A 137 -2.65 -0.63 12.61
C PRO A 137 -3.08 -0.73 11.14
N ALA A 138 -2.28 -0.12 10.26
CA ALA A 138 -2.50 -0.19 8.82
C ALA A 138 -1.17 -0.26 8.09
N GLN A 139 -1.07 -1.14 7.09
CA GLN A 139 0.15 -1.28 6.29
C GLN A 139 0.34 -0.05 5.38
N PRO A 140 1.44 0.71 5.51
CA PRO A 140 1.72 1.82 4.61
C PRO A 140 2.02 1.36 3.19
N PRO A 141 1.50 2.05 2.15
CA PRO A 141 1.99 1.85 0.79
C PRO A 141 3.46 2.29 0.69
N ARG A 142 4.19 1.79 -0.32
CA ARG A 142 5.60 2.15 -0.53
C ARG A 142 5.74 3.67 -0.64
N GLY A 143 6.72 4.23 0.07
CA GLY A 143 6.97 5.67 0.09
C GLY A 143 6.18 6.47 1.15
N VAL A 144 5.21 5.87 1.82
CA VAL A 144 4.50 6.49 2.96
C VAL A 144 5.05 5.94 4.27
N SER A 145 5.27 6.81 5.25
CA SER A 145 5.57 6.41 6.63
C SER A 145 4.29 6.44 7.46
N ALA A 146 4.15 5.56 8.45
CA ALA A 146 2.99 5.56 9.34
C ALA A 146 3.41 5.39 10.80
N ILE A 147 2.79 6.18 11.68
CA ILE A 147 2.92 6.06 13.13
C ILE A 147 1.59 5.56 13.68
N GLN A 148 1.64 4.43 14.39
CA GLN A 148 0.48 3.95 15.14
C GLN A 148 0.45 4.63 16.51
N GLY A 149 -0.63 5.34 16.82
CA GLY A 149 -0.87 5.96 18.11
C GLY A 149 -1.92 7.06 18.08
N ASN A 150 -2.29 7.53 19.27
CA ASN A 150 -3.20 8.66 19.41
C ASN A 150 -2.44 9.95 19.05
N PHE A 151 -2.92 10.71 18.06
CA PHE A 151 -2.33 11.98 17.65
C PHE A 151 -2.34 13.06 18.77
N LEU A 152 -3.20 12.91 19.80
CA LEU A 152 -3.23 13.76 20.98
C LEU A 152 -2.11 13.43 21.99
N ASN A 153 -1.50 12.24 21.90
CA ASN A 153 -0.43 11.85 22.81
C ASN A 153 0.85 12.63 22.51
N ARG A 154 1.46 13.23 23.54
CA ARG A 154 2.71 13.99 23.43
C ARG A 154 3.84 13.19 22.78
N LYS A 155 3.98 11.92 23.12
CA LYS A 155 4.99 11.03 22.52
C LYS A 155 4.80 10.88 21.01
N VAL A 156 3.56 10.74 20.56
CA VAL A 156 3.23 10.63 19.12
C VAL A 156 3.50 11.95 18.39
N GLN A 157 3.17 13.08 19.03
CA GLN A 157 3.49 14.40 18.49
C GLN A 157 5.00 14.63 18.36
N GLU A 158 5.79 14.21 19.35
CA GLU A 158 7.25 14.27 19.32
C GLU A 158 7.83 13.40 18.20
N MET A 159 7.36 12.16 18.06
CA MET A 159 7.76 11.27 16.95
C MET A 159 7.43 11.87 15.57
N CYS A 160 6.25 12.50 15.43
CA CYS A 160 5.89 13.17 14.18
C CYS A 160 6.79 14.39 13.92
N LYS A 161 7.09 15.19 14.95
CA LYS A 161 7.96 16.37 14.82
C LYS A 161 9.38 15.98 14.44
N SER A 162 9.95 14.98 15.12
CA SER A 162 11.30 14.49 14.80
C SER A 162 11.36 13.96 13.36
N PHE A 163 10.35 13.20 12.94
CA PHE A 163 10.26 12.73 11.55
C PHE A 163 10.26 13.88 10.54
N VAL A 164 9.48 14.94 10.78
CA VAL A 164 9.42 16.11 9.88
C VAL A 164 10.78 16.81 9.78
N VAL A 165 11.48 16.96 10.91
CA VAL A 165 12.82 17.58 10.95
C VAL A 165 13.84 16.73 10.18
N GLU A 166 13.86 15.42 10.41
CA GLU A 166 14.77 14.52 9.71
C GLU A 166 14.48 14.45 8.20
N ALA A 167 13.20 14.45 7.80
CA ALA A 167 12.81 14.48 6.40
C ALA A 167 13.33 15.75 5.68
N ASP A 168 13.20 16.94 6.29
CA ASP A 168 13.73 18.17 5.70
C ASP A 168 15.27 18.20 5.72
N LYS A 169 15.92 17.68 6.77
CA LYS A 169 17.38 17.55 6.81
C LYS A 169 17.90 16.67 5.67
N LYS A 170 17.32 15.48 5.49
CA LYS A 170 17.66 14.54 4.40
C LYS A 170 17.46 15.17 3.03
N ARG A 171 16.42 15.99 2.86
CA ARG A 171 16.21 16.75 1.63
C ARG A 171 17.30 17.78 1.39
N ARG A 172 17.64 18.59 2.40
CA ARG A 172 18.71 19.61 2.29
C ARG A 172 20.04 18.96 1.95
N GLU A 173 20.34 17.83 2.55
CA GLU A 173 21.52 17.02 2.25
C GLU A 173 21.50 16.51 0.81
N ARG A 174 20.39 15.90 0.34
CA ARG A 174 20.26 15.48 -1.06
C ARG A 174 20.44 16.64 -2.04
N ARG A 175 19.96 17.84 -1.71
CA ARG A 175 20.19 19.02 -2.56
C ARG A 175 21.65 19.48 -2.56
N ARG A 176 22.39 19.28 -1.47
CA ARG A 176 23.83 19.59 -1.40
C ARG A 176 24.66 18.60 -2.20
N LEU A 177 24.30 17.31 -2.17
CA LEU A 177 25.01 16.23 -2.86
C LEU A 177 24.56 16.05 -4.31
N GLY A 178 23.31 16.35 -4.64
CA GLY A 178 22.71 16.23 -5.97
C GLY A 178 23.06 17.36 -6.94
N GLY A 179 24.32 17.80 -6.92
CA GLY A 179 24.91 18.66 -7.95
C GLY A 179 25.17 17.94 -9.27
N GLU A 180 24.89 16.64 -9.37
CA GLU A 180 25.05 15.83 -10.58
C GLU A 180 23.77 14.98 -10.77
N GLY A 181 23.16 15.02 -11.96
CA GLY A 181 22.10 14.09 -12.39
C GLY A 181 22.67 12.66 -12.54
N GLU A 182 21.92 11.58 -12.72
CA GLU A 182 20.62 11.35 -13.35
C GLU A 182 19.97 10.08 -12.73
N GLU A 183 19.00 9.55 -13.45
CA GLU A 183 17.97 8.55 -13.21
C GLU A 183 18.43 7.17 -12.69
N GLY A 184 17.44 6.42 -12.20
CA GLY A 184 17.62 5.23 -11.40
C GLY A 184 18.39 4.09 -12.06
N GLU A 185 19.13 3.38 -11.21
CA GLU A 185 19.56 2.01 -11.45
C GLU A 185 19.30 1.21 -10.17
N ASP A 186 18.80 -0.01 -10.35
CA ASP A 186 18.72 -1.03 -9.32
C ASP A 186 20.05 -1.07 -8.55
N GLU A 187 19.96 -1.08 -7.22
CA GLU A 187 21.09 -1.18 -6.31
C GLU A 187 21.84 -2.50 -6.58
N VAL A 188 22.76 -2.49 -7.54
CA VAL A 188 23.78 -3.51 -7.68
C VAL A 188 24.69 -3.31 -6.47
N VAL A 189 24.40 -4.07 -5.41
CA VAL A 189 25.31 -4.28 -4.30
C VAL A 189 26.66 -4.60 -4.91
N GLU A 190 27.60 -3.66 -4.81
CA GLU A 190 28.99 -3.81 -5.24
C GLU A 190 29.64 -4.85 -4.32
N ARG A 191 29.31 -6.11 -4.58
CA ARG A 191 29.85 -7.27 -3.89
C ARG A 191 31.29 -7.35 -4.36
N ARG A 192 32.21 -6.90 -3.50
CA ARG A 192 33.67 -6.98 -3.68
C ARG A 192 34.03 -8.22 -4.50
N SER A 193 34.70 -8.00 -5.62
CA SER A 193 35.04 -9.06 -6.55
C SER A 193 35.93 -10.08 -5.84
N TYR A 194 35.77 -11.36 -6.18
CA TYR A 194 36.58 -12.46 -5.64
C TYR A 194 38.09 -12.20 -5.81
N ILE A 195 38.45 -11.43 -6.83
CA ILE A 195 39.81 -11.00 -7.17
C ILE A 195 40.41 -10.10 -6.07
N ASP A 196 39.60 -9.28 -5.39
CA ASP A 196 40.05 -8.39 -4.32
C ASP A 196 40.25 -9.12 -2.98
N LEU A 197 39.53 -10.23 -2.79
CA LEU A 197 39.69 -11.10 -1.63
C LEU A 197 40.97 -11.93 -1.73
N GLU A 198 41.26 -12.52 -2.91
CA GLU A 198 42.51 -13.27 -3.13
C GLU A 198 43.74 -12.38 -2.97
N ARG A 199 43.73 -11.15 -3.51
CA ARG A 199 44.87 -10.24 -3.32
C ARG A 199 45.14 -9.91 -1.86
N ARG A 200 44.10 -9.84 -1.02
CA ARG A 200 44.26 -9.60 0.42
C ARG A 200 44.73 -10.85 1.16
N ALA A 201 44.19 -12.01 0.82
CA ALA A 201 44.63 -13.27 1.39
C ALA A 201 46.12 -13.53 1.07
N VAL A 202 46.54 -13.29 -0.18
CA VAL A 202 47.94 -13.39 -0.58
C VAL A 202 48.81 -12.35 0.12
N ALA A 203 48.33 -11.11 0.29
CA ALA A 203 49.08 -10.09 1.02
C ALA A 203 49.23 -10.44 2.52
N GLU A 204 48.19 -10.96 3.16
CA GLU A 204 48.23 -11.43 4.55
C GLU A 204 49.14 -12.66 4.72
N GLU A 205 49.14 -13.58 3.75
CA GLU A 205 50.05 -14.74 3.74
C GLU A 205 51.52 -14.32 3.55
N GLU A 206 51.80 -13.36 2.67
CA GLU A 206 53.15 -12.80 2.48
C GLU A 206 53.67 -12.04 3.72
N GLU A 207 52.80 -11.38 4.48
CA GLU A 207 53.18 -10.72 5.73
C GLU A 207 53.53 -11.73 6.83
N LEU A 208 52.79 -12.84 6.91
CA LEU A 208 53.06 -13.91 7.88
C LEU A 208 54.36 -14.68 7.57
N GLU A 209 54.70 -14.85 6.28
CA GLU A 209 55.98 -15.45 5.89
C GLU A 209 57.18 -14.55 6.26
N LYS A 210 57.05 -13.24 6.07
CA LYS A 210 58.09 -12.27 6.46
C LYS A 210 58.32 -12.22 7.97
N GLU A 211 57.25 -12.25 8.77
CA GLU A 211 57.36 -12.35 10.24
C GLU A 211 57.97 -13.69 10.69
N GLY A 212 57.73 -14.77 9.93
CA GLY A 212 58.31 -16.09 10.17
C GLY A 212 59.81 -16.14 9.88
N GLU A 213 60.27 -15.49 8.82
CA GLU A 213 61.69 -15.40 8.47
C GLU A 213 62.46 -14.50 9.44
N GLU A 214 61.90 -13.36 9.83
CA GLU A 214 62.52 -12.44 10.80
C GLU A 214 62.71 -13.12 12.18
N LYS A 215 61.75 -13.96 12.60
CA LYS A 215 61.89 -14.78 13.81
C LYS A 215 62.96 -15.86 13.70
N ARG A 216 63.14 -16.48 12.52
CA ARG A 216 64.19 -17.51 12.30
C ARG A 216 65.59 -16.91 12.21
N GLU A 217 65.71 -15.71 11.64
CA GLU A 217 66.96 -14.97 11.60
C GLU A 217 67.38 -14.48 12.99
N ASN A 218 66.42 -13.97 13.77
CA ASN A 218 66.67 -13.56 15.15
C ASN A 218 67.02 -14.77 16.05
N LEU A 219 66.45 -15.95 15.82
CA LEU A 219 66.83 -17.18 16.53
C LEU A 219 68.25 -17.67 16.18
N ARG A 220 68.68 -17.51 14.92
CA ARG A 220 70.06 -17.82 14.49
C ARG A 220 71.09 -16.86 15.08
N LEU A 221 70.73 -15.60 15.32
CA LEU A 221 71.63 -14.61 15.90
C LEU A 221 71.96 -14.91 17.38
N VAL A 222 71.04 -15.55 18.10
CA VAL A 222 71.22 -15.91 19.52
C VAL A 222 72.18 -17.10 19.70
N ASP A 223 72.22 -18.04 18.74
CA ASP A 223 73.04 -19.27 18.84
C ASP A 223 74.54 -19.08 18.48
N VAL A 224 74.97 -17.90 18.01
CA VAL A 224 76.39 -17.64 17.61
C VAL A 224 77.17 -16.87 18.69
N SER A 225 76.65 -16.76 19.91
CA SER A 225 77.31 -16.02 21.00
C SER A 225 78.04 -16.88 22.05
N HIS A 226 78.08 -18.21 21.89
CA HIS A 226 78.78 -19.12 22.82
C HIS A 226 79.59 -20.20 22.09
N GLN A 227 80.68 -19.80 21.43
CA GLN A 227 81.85 -20.68 21.19
C GLN A 227 83.06 -19.83 20.78
N THR A 228 83.96 -19.64 21.75
CA THR A 228 85.41 -19.42 21.57
C THR A 228 86.08 -20.64 20.97
#